data_AF-A0AAX4PM48-F1
#
_entry.id   AF-A0AAX4PM48-F1
#
_cell.length_a   1.000
_cell.length_b   1.000
_cell.length_c   1.000
_cell.angle_alpha   90.00
_cell.angle_beta   90.00
_cell.angle_gamma   90.00
#
_symmetry.space_group_name_H-M   'P 1'
#
loop_
_entity.id
_entity.type
_entity.pdbx_description
1 polymer ?
#
loop_
_entity_poly.entity_id
_entity_poly.type
_entity_poly.pdbx_seq_one_letter_code
_entity_poly.pdbx_strand_id
1 'polypeptide(L)'
;MWLMLAACAGVMVSMAAGDSQERVQGAFVHVHKDFEVFEGQVGKEMVFSVEIHNMGTGDAYNVDFFDDAIQGENGKAFKLKEGSFKNHFDKIEAGDYVTFKQVIVPLVPGPLLIPSSVVTYTEEKSGGWEGPKKISVVGSVDGFNVLTTAQANTKTLLNVGRYASFGFCKTLADWLRLAAIVGGIAAITLTKSTFTKAKAMGESRRRKQAMKALGVEDLKDN
;
A
#
# COMPACT_ATOMS: atom_id res chain seq x y z
N MET A 1 -59.18 -1.74 27.04
CA MET A 1 -58.44 -1.78 25.75
C MET A 1 -57.20 -0.92 25.94
N TRP A 2 -56.03 -1.57 26.02
CA TRP A 2 -54.65 -1.04 25.96
C TRP A 2 -54.19 -0.26 27.22
N LEU A 3 -53.37 -0.75 28.17
CA LEU A 3 -52.43 -1.88 28.25
C LEU A 3 -51.45 -1.97 27.06
N MET A 4 -50.76 -0.87 26.75
CA MET A 4 -49.51 -0.86 25.97
C MET A 4 -48.77 0.47 26.17
N LEU A 5 -48.12 0.67 27.32
CA LEU A 5 -47.16 1.78 27.45
C LEU A 5 -46.08 1.56 28.53
N ALA A 6 -45.66 0.30 28.73
CA ALA A 6 -44.58 -0.03 29.67
C ALA A 6 -43.73 -1.21 29.18
N ALA A 7 -43.28 -1.19 27.92
CA ALA A 7 -42.49 -2.28 27.34
C ALA A 7 -41.32 -1.81 26.46
N CYS A 8 -40.72 -0.64 26.72
CA CYS A 8 -39.54 -0.18 25.97
C CYS A 8 -38.33 0.25 26.84
N ALA A 9 -38.35 0.00 28.15
CA ALA A 9 -37.24 0.33 29.06
C ALA A 9 -36.57 -0.92 29.66
N GLY A 10 -36.57 -2.04 28.95
CA GLY A 10 -36.15 -3.35 29.47
C GLY A 10 -35.23 -4.16 28.56
N VAL A 11 -34.47 -3.53 27.66
CA VAL A 11 -33.44 -4.22 26.86
C VAL A 11 -32.18 -3.35 26.79
N MET A 12 -31.47 -3.21 27.90
CA MET A 12 -30.16 -2.53 27.92
C MET A 12 -29.13 -3.15 28.87
N VAL A 13 -29.30 -4.40 29.30
CA VAL A 13 -28.24 -5.13 30.01
C VAL A 13 -28.38 -6.63 29.73
N SER A 14 -27.80 -7.14 28.64
CA SER A 14 -27.38 -8.56 28.56
C SER A 14 -26.76 -8.93 27.21
N MET A 15 -25.80 -8.17 26.67
CA MET A 15 -24.88 -8.69 25.64
C MET A 15 -23.48 -8.08 25.79
N ALA A 16 -22.93 -8.26 26.99
CA ALA A 16 -21.49 -8.25 27.21
C ALA A 16 -21.13 -9.47 28.06
N ALA A 17 -21.69 -10.63 27.73
CA ALA A 17 -20.98 -11.87 27.97
C ALA A 17 -19.90 -11.92 26.89
N GLY A 18 -18.83 -11.15 27.11
CA GLY A 18 -17.59 -11.41 26.40
C GLY A 18 -17.27 -12.86 26.68
N ASP A 19 -17.08 -13.65 25.61
CA ASP A 19 -16.59 -15.01 25.70
C ASP A 19 -15.46 -15.04 26.73
N SER A 20 -15.74 -15.57 27.91
CA SER A 20 -14.69 -15.94 28.86
C SER A 20 -14.05 -17.18 28.28
N GLN A 21 -13.29 -17.00 27.19
CA GLN A 21 -12.32 -18.00 26.76
C GLN A 21 -11.45 -18.26 27.99
N GLU A 22 -11.57 -19.47 28.52
CA GLU A 22 -10.79 -19.90 29.67
C GLU A 22 -9.32 -19.71 29.29
N ARG A 23 -8.66 -18.73 29.93
CA ARG A 23 -7.27 -18.42 29.62
C ARG A 23 -6.43 -19.66 29.92
N VAL A 24 -5.51 -19.98 29.01
CA VAL A 24 -4.65 -21.15 29.15
C VAL A 24 -3.93 -21.06 30.51
N GLN A 25 -4.02 -22.13 31.30
CA GLN A 25 -3.29 -22.20 32.56
C GLN A 25 -1.79 -22.34 32.28
N GLY A 26 -0.98 -21.49 32.92
CA GLY A 26 0.45 -21.36 32.62
C GLY A 26 0.76 -20.26 31.61
N ALA A 27 2.00 -20.21 31.13
CA ALA A 27 2.41 -19.26 30.11
C ALA A 27 2.00 -19.77 28.72
N PHE A 28 1.45 -18.88 27.90
CA PHE A 28 1.04 -19.19 26.54
C PHE A 28 1.38 -18.02 25.63
N VAL A 29 2.52 -18.13 24.95
CA VAL A 29 3.02 -17.07 24.08
C VAL A 29 2.51 -17.28 22.66
N HIS A 30 1.81 -16.29 22.14
CA HIS A 30 1.38 -16.19 20.76
C HIS A 30 2.10 -15.04 20.08
N VAL A 31 2.41 -15.19 18.81
CA VAL A 31 3.14 -14.17 18.07
C VAL A 31 2.27 -13.71 16.91
N HIS A 32 2.27 -12.42 16.66
CA HIS A 32 1.53 -11.78 15.59
C HIS A 32 2.52 -10.97 14.76
N LYS A 33 2.39 -11.05 13.45
CA LYS A 33 3.22 -10.29 12.51
C LYS A 33 2.28 -9.44 11.68
N ASP A 34 2.56 -8.14 11.64
CA ASP A 34 1.78 -7.18 10.87
C ASP A 34 2.67 -6.30 9.99
N PHE A 35 2.09 -5.84 8.89
CA PHE A 35 2.71 -4.97 7.92
C PHE A 35 2.12 -3.58 8.00
N GLU A 36 3.00 -2.58 8.07
CA GLU A 36 2.56 -1.20 7.90
C GLU A 36 2.09 -0.94 6.46
N VAL A 37 2.61 -1.72 5.49
CA VAL A 37 2.34 -1.52 4.06
C VAL A 37 1.95 -2.83 3.38
N PHE A 38 0.76 -2.83 2.76
CA PHE A 38 0.21 -3.98 2.01
C PHE A 38 0.89 -4.24 0.65
N GLU A 39 1.71 -3.31 0.15
CA GLU A 39 2.45 -3.43 -1.11
C GLU A 39 3.85 -2.83 -1.00
N GLY A 40 4.85 -3.59 -1.42
CA GLY A 40 6.25 -3.15 -1.44
C GLY A 40 6.64 -2.47 -2.75
N GLN A 41 7.73 -1.70 -2.73
CA GLN A 41 8.42 -1.26 -3.93
C GLN A 41 9.89 -1.65 -3.82
N VAL A 42 10.47 -2.17 -4.91
CA VAL A 42 11.90 -2.50 -4.96
C VAL A 42 12.74 -1.28 -4.56
N GLY A 43 13.66 -1.49 -3.62
CA GLY A 43 14.57 -0.45 -3.11
C GLY A 43 13.95 0.52 -2.12
N LYS A 44 12.66 0.39 -1.77
CA LYS A 44 12.04 1.17 -0.69
C LYS A 44 11.97 0.38 0.59
N GLU A 45 12.07 1.10 1.70
CA GLU A 45 11.97 0.52 3.02
C GLU A 45 10.56 0.06 3.32
N MET A 46 10.49 -1.10 3.96
CA MET A 46 9.27 -1.68 4.48
C MET A 46 9.47 -1.98 5.95
N VAL A 47 8.54 -1.52 6.76
CA VAL A 47 8.53 -1.75 8.19
C VAL A 47 7.59 -2.91 8.46
N PHE A 48 8.10 -3.89 9.20
CA PHE A 48 7.30 -4.95 9.75
C PHE A 48 7.30 -4.85 11.27
N SER A 49 6.14 -5.09 11.86
CA SER A 49 5.97 -5.13 13.31
C SER A 49 5.74 -6.58 13.71
N VAL A 50 6.50 -7.04 14.69
CA VAL A 50 6.25 -8.32 15.36
C VAL A 50 5.81 -8.02 16.77
N GLU A 51 4.67 -8.58 17.13
CA GLU A 51 4.10 -8.54 18.46
C GLU A 51 4.15 -9.95 19.05
N ILE A 52 4.68 -10.08 20.26
CA ILE A 52 4.73 -11.33 21.01
C ILE A 52 3.87 -11.11 22.25
N HIS A 53 2.72 -11.78 22.29
CA HIS A 53 1.72 -11.64 23.35
C HIS A 53 1.69 -12.88 24.23
N ASN A 54 1.85 -12.72 25.54
CA ASN A 54 1.59 -13.78 26.49
C ASN A 54 0.10 -13.80 26.85
N MET A 55 -0.67 -14.66 26.17
CA MET A 55 -2.09 -14.87 26.41
C MET A 55 -2.37 -15.83 27.59
N GLY A 56 -1.30 -16.34 28.23
CA GLY A 56 -1.38 -17.22 29.38
C GLY A 56 -1.74 -16.49 30.68
N THR A 57 -1.98 -17.28 31.72
CA THR A 57 -2.18 -16.82 33.10
C THR A 57 -0.88 -16.77 33.91
N GLY A 58 0.19 -17.38 33.41
CA GLY A 58 1.53 -17.36 34.00
C GLY A 58 2.54 -16.55 33.20
N ASP A 59 3.60 -16.11 33.85
CA ASP A 59 4.69 -15.36 33.22
C ASP A 59 5.54 -16.25 32.29
N ALA A 60 5.95 -15.71 31.14
CA ALA A 60 6.89 -16.35 30.24
C ALA A 60 8.31 -15.81 30.50
N TYR A 61 9.30 -16.70 30.59
CA TYR A 61 10.71 -16.39 30.83
C TYR A 61 11.59 -16.89 29.69
N ASN A 62 12.75 -16.25 29.50
CA ASN A 62 13.73 -16.59 28.46
C ASN A 62 13.09 -16.73 27.08
N VAL A 63 12.35 -15.69 26.67
CA VAL A 63 11.61 -15.69 25.41
C VAL A 63 12.57 -15.34 24.27
N ASP A 64 12.91 -16.35 23.49
CA ASP A 64 13.72 -16.18 22.29
C ASP A 64 12.86 -16.20 21.04
N PHE A 65 13.00 -15.19 20.20
CA PHE A 65 12.42 -15.11 18.87
C PHE A 65 13.47 -15.44 17.82
N PHE A 66 13.14 -16.34 16.90
CA PHE A 66 13.99 -16.70 15.76
C PHE A 66 13.17 -16.81 14.48
N ASP A 67 13.65 -16.16 13.43
CA ASP A 67 13.14 -16.31 12.07
C ASP A 67 14.28 -16.75 11.14
N ASP A 68 14.57 -18.05 11.15
CA ASP A 68 15.66 -18.62 10.35
C ASP A 68 15.33 -18.58 8.84
N ALA A 69 14.06 -18.66 8.49
CA ALA A 69 13.62 -18.67 7.11
C ALA A 69 13.75 -17.30 6.46
N ILE A 70 13.38 -16.21 7.15
CA ILE A 70 13.61 -14.85 6.66
C ILE A 70 15.12 -14.55 6.63
N GLN A 71 15.90 -15.08 7.60
CA GLN A 71 17.35 -14.91 7.61
C GLN A 71 18.00 -15.54 6.36
N GLY A 72 17.49 -16.68 5.88
CA GLY A 72 18.00 -17.35 4.67
C GLY A 72 17.73 -16.61 3.35
N GLU A 73 16.73 -15.71 3.35
CA GLU A 73 16.36 -14.85 2.22
C GLU A 73 17.05 -13.48 2.25
N ASN A 74 17.71 -13.14 3.37
CA ASN A 74 18.47 -11.91 3.50
C ASN A 74 19.65 -11.87 2.51
N GLY A 75 19.68 -10.83 1.69
CA GLY A 75 20.63 -10.64 0.60
C GLY A 75 20.22 -11.27 -0.73
N LYS A 76 19.10 -12.01 -0.79
CA LYS A 76 18.54 -12.58 -2.03
C LYS A 76 17.29 -11.82 -2.46
N ALA A 77 16.19 -12.01 -1.74
CA ALA A 77 14.90 -11.40 -2.06
C ALA A 77 14.75 -10.01 -1.45
N PHE A 78 15.31 -9.79 -0.26
CA PHE A 78 15.34 -8.51 0.44
C PHE A 78 16.63 -8.38 1.26
N LYS A 79 16.91 -7.18 1.75
CA LYS A 79 18.01 -6.88 2.66
C LYS A 79 17.47 -6.33 3.97
N LEU A 80 17.93 -6.87 5.10
CA LEU A 80 17.68 -6.25 6.41
C LEU A 80 18.44 -4.93 6.49
N LYS A 81 17.70 -3.85 6.77
CA LYS A 81 18.27 -2.52 7.01
C LYS A 81 18.41 -2.26 8.50
N GLU A 82 17.37 -2.55 9.29
CA GLU A 82 17.31 -2.25 10.72
C GLU A 82 16.53 -3.34 11.47
N GLY A 83 16.90 -3.59 12.73
CA GLY A 83 16.34 -4.65 13.57
C GLY A 83 17.16 -5.94 13.54
N SER A 84 16.56 -7.03 14.00
CA SER A 84 17.22 -8.34 14.10
C SER A 84 16.22 -9.47 13.91
N PHE A 85 16.61 -10.50 13.15
CA PHE A 85 15.85 -11.74 13.02
C PHE A 85 15.89 -12.63 14.27
N LYS A 86 16.69 -12.23 15.26
CA LYS A 86 16.86 -12.90 16.55
C LYS A 86 16.72 -11.89 17.67
N ASN A 87 15.76 -12.08 18.56
CA ASN A 87 15.55 -11.22 19.73
C ASN A 87 15.38 -12.07 20.97
N HIS A 88 15.89 -11.58 22.09
CA HIS A 88 15.76 -12.22 23.39
C HIS A 88 15.04 -11.27 24.35
N PHE A 89 14.10 -11.80 25.11
CA PHE A 89 13.40 -11.09 26.18
C PHE A 89 13.46 -11.92 27.45
N ASP A 90 13.92 -11.31 28.54
CA ASP A 90 14.09 -12.00 29.82
C ASP A 90 12.74 -12.50 30.37
N LYS A 91 11.70 -11.69 30.21
CA LYS A 91 10.36 -11.93 30.76
C LYS A 91 9.28 -11.24 29.93
N ILE A 92 8.13 -11.90 29.78
CA ILE A 92 6.86 -11.31 29.35
C ILE A 92 5.80 -11.69 30.38
N GLU A 93 5.19 -10.70 31.03
CA GLU A 93 4.21 -10.94 32.10
C GLU A 93 2.91 -11.55 31.56
N ALA A 94 2.15 -12.22 32.43
CA ALA A 94 0.85 -12.76 32.06
C ALA A 94 -0.10 -11.67 31.51
N GLY A 95 -0.59 -11.86 30.29
CA GLY A 95 -1.46 -10.91 29.59
C GLY A 95 -0.73 -9.76 28.89
N ASP A 96 0.58 -9.62 29.06
CA ASP A 96 1.39 -8.54 28.50
C ASP A 96 2.03 -8.92 27.16
N TYR A 97 2.44 -7.91 26.39
CA TYR A 97 2.99 -8.07 25.05
C TYR A 97 4.25 -7.24 24.84
N VAL A 98 5.16 -7.75 24.00
CA VAL A 98 6.33 -7.01 23.52
C VAL A 98 6.23 -6.83 22.03
N THR A 99 6.61 -5.64 21.55
CA THR A 99 6.65 -5.34 20.12
C THR A 99 8.06 -4.94 19.71
N PHE A 100 8.48 -5.40 18.53
CA PHE A 100 9.68 -4.89 17.88
C PHE A 100 9.43 -4.71 16.40
N LYS A 101 10.11 -3.70 15.84
CA LYS A 101 10.07 -3.41 14.42
C LYS A 101 11.31 -3.96 13.76
N GLN A 102 11.18 -4.40 12.52
CA GLN A 102 12.34 -4.54 11.66
C GLN A 102 12.05 -3.96 10.29
N VAL A 103 13.10 -3.45 9.67
CA VAL A 103 13.02 -2.70 8.42
C VAL A 103 13.77 -3.49 7.36
N ILE A 104 13.04 -3.90 6.33
CA ILE A 104 13.58 -4.63 5.19
C ILE A 104 13.48 -3.79 3.92
N VAL A 105 14.40 -4.03 3.00
CA VAL A 105 14.41 -3.40 1.68
C VAL A 105 14.31 -4.51 0.63
N PRO A 106 13.18 -4.63 -0.10
CA PRO A 106 13.04 -5.60 -1.17
C PRO A 106 14.04 -5.34 -2.30
N LEU A 107 14.69 -6.39 -2.78
CA LEU A 107 15.68 -6.33 -3.88
C LEU A 107 15.08 -6.79 -5.20
N VAL A 108 14.10 -7.70 -5.17
CA VAL A 108 13.50 -8.34 -6.34
C VAL A 108 12.00 -8.05 -6.38
N PRO A 109 11.43 -7.75 -7.56
CA PRO A 109 9.98 -7.59 -7.71
C PRO A 109 9.26 -8.95 -7.70
N GLY A 110 7.98 -8.94 -7.33
CA GLY A 110 7.13 -10.13 -7.30
C GLY A 110 6.55 -10.43 -5.91
N PRO A 111 5.85 -11.58 -5.76
CA PRO A 111 5.29 -11.97 -4.47
C PRO A 111 6.43 -12.27 -3.50
N LEU A 112 6.46 -11.56 -2.37
CA LEU A 112 7.36 -11.86 -1.27
C LEU A 112 6.56 -12.53 -0.15
N LEU A 113 6.87 -13.79 0.09
CA LEU A 113 6.29 -14.58 1.18
C LEU A 113 7.14 -14.35 2.43
N ILE A 114 6.49 -13.99 3.55
CA ILE A 114 7.17 -13.95 4.84
C ILE A 114 6.99 -15.29 5.53
N PRO A 115 8.08 -16.07 5.71
CA PRO A 115 7.97 -17.39 6.28
C PRO A 115 7.63 -17.35 7.78
N SER A 116 7.28 -18.52 8.28
CA SER A 116 6.93 -18.75 9.69
C SER A 116 8.07 -18.36 10.63
N SER A 117 7.73 -17.71 11.75
CA SER A 117 8.67 -17.51 12.86
C SER A 117 8.46 -18.53 13.97
N VAL A 118 9.53 -18.76 14.73
CA VAL A 118 9.52 -19.61 15.91
C VAL A 118 9.83 -18.75 17.13
N VAL A 119 9.05 -18.93 18.19
CA VAL A 119 9.35 -18.39 19.53
C VAL A 119 9.48 -19.53 20.52
N THR A 120 10.54 -19.49 21.30
CA THR A 120 10.79 -20.47 22.37
C THR A 120 10.77 -19.75 23.71
N TYR A 121 10.14 -20.35 24.72
CA TYR A 121 10.03 -19.76 26.06
C TYR A 121 9.97 -20.84 27.15
N THR A 122 10.12 -20.41 28.39
CA THR A 122 10.06 -21.24 29.61
C THR A 122 9.06 -20.66 30.61
N GLU A 123 8.45 -21.50 31.45
CA GLU A 123 7.49 -21.04 32.48
C GLU A 123 8.16 -20.76 33.84
N GLU A 124 9.40 -21.23 34.01
CA GLU A 124 10.14 -21.14 35.28
C GLU A 124 11.31 -20.16 35.18
N LYS A 125 11.40 -19.26 36.17
CA LYS A 125 12.46 -18.25 36.27
C LYS A 125 13.87 -18.82 36.50
N SER A 126 13.97 -20.03 37.07
CA SER A 126 15.24 -20.62 37.53
C SER A 126 15.73 -21.78 36.66
N GLY A 127 15.01 -22.13 35.60
CA GLY A 127 15.53 -23.04 34.61
C GLY A 127 16.62 -22.30 33.84
N GLY A 128 17.87 -22.74 33.98
CA GLY A 128 18.85 -22.52 32.91
C GLY A 128 18.29 -23.06 31.58
N TRP A 129 19.10 -23.05 30.53
CA TRP A 129 18.75 -23.58 29.21
C TRP A 129 18.19 -25.04 29.15
N GLU A 130 18.06 -25.70 30.31
CA GLU A 130 17.67 -27.10 30.57
C GLU A 130 16.23 -27.29 31.07
N GLY A 131 15.43 -26.24 31.28
CA GLY A 131 13.99 -26.39 31.56
C GLY A 131 13.19 -26.88 30.33
N PRO A 132 11.96 -27.41 30.49
CA PRO A 132 11.13 -27.81 29.36
C PRO A 132 10.76 -26.59 28.49
N LYS A 133 11.47 -26.42 27.36
CA LYS A 133 11.24 -25.32 26.41
C LYS A 133 9.92 -25.54 25.68
N LYS A 134 9.01 -24.57 25.80
CA LYS A 134 7.80 -24.52 24.98
C LYS A 134 8.13 -23.80 23.68
N ILE A 135 7.57 -24.31 22.58
CA ILE A 135 7.76 -23.77 21.23
C ILE A 135 6.40 -23.28 20.75
N SER A 136 6.34 -22.01 20.38
CA SER A 136 5.22 -21.40 19.68
C SER A 136 5.65 -21.10 18.24
N VAL A 137 4.85 -21.52 17.27
CA VAL A 137 5.13 -21.31 15.85
C VAL A 137 4.04 -20.44 15.28
N VAL A 138 4.44 -19.38 14.57
CA VAL A 138 3.51 -18.55 13.81
C VAL A 138 3.54 -18.97 12.37
N GLY A 139 2.34 -19.20 11.82
CA GLY A 139 2.17 -19.45 10.40
C GLY A 139 2.68 -18.30 9.54
N SER A 140 3.09 -18.62 8.32
CA SER A 140 3.40 -17.64 7.28
C SER A 140 2.29 -16.60 7.20
N VAL A 141 2.65 -15.31 7.18
CA VAL A 141 1.68 -14.25 6.86
C VAL A 141 1.45 -14.27 5.35
N ASP A 142 0.25 -13.90 4.91
CA ASP A 142 -0.06 -13.72 3.50
C ASP A 142 0.99 -12.79 2.86
N GLY A 143 1.67 -13.30 1.84
CA GLY A 143 2.73 -12.57 1.17
C GLY A 143 2.20 -11.30 0.51
N PHE A 144 3.05 -10.28 0.44
CA PHE A 144 2.72 -9.03 -0.25
C PHE A 144 3.43 -8.96 -1.60
N ASN A 145 2.89 -8.17 -2.51
CA ASN A 145 3.49 -7.99 -3.83
C ASN A 145 4.48 -6.82 -3.82
N VAL A 146 5.69 -7.05 -4.32
CA VAL A 146 6.72 -6.03 -4.51
C VAL A 146 6.66 -5.54 -5.95
N LEU A 147 6.32 -4.26 -6.12
CA LEU A 147 6.25 -3.61 -7.42
C LEU A 147 7.64 -3.17 -7.89
N THR A 148 7.86 -3.26 -9.20
CA THR A 148 8.97 -2.56 -9.86
C THR A 148 8.76 -1.05 -9.78
N THR A 149 9.83 -0.26 -9.93
CA THR A 149 9.74 1.21 -9.98
C THR A 149 8.81 1.70 -11.10
N ALA A 150 8.82 1.03 -12.26
CA ALA A 150 7.93 1.37 -13.37
C ALA A 150 6.45 1.13 -13.03
N GLN A 151 6.14 0.01 -12.37
CA GLN A 151 4.79 -0.31 -11.91
C GLN A 151 4.31 0.66 -10.82
N ALA A 152 5.18 0.97 -9.84
CA ALA A 152 4.87 1.93 -8.78
C ALA A 152 4.57 3.33 -9.35
N ASN A 153 5.39 3.79 -10.31
CA ASN A 153 5.18 5.07 -10.98
C ASN A 153 3.90 5.08 -11.81
N THR A 154 3.60 3.99 -12.52
CA THR A 154 2.36 3.86 -13.30
C THR A 154 1.14 3.88 -12.38
N LYS A 155 1.17 3.15 -11.26
CA LYS A 155 0.09 3.15 -10.27
C LYS A 155 -0.12 4.54 -9.67
N THR A 156 0.96 5.24 -9.34
CA THR A 156 0.92 6.61 -8.84
C THR A 156 0.31 7.56 -9.87
N LEU A 157 0.76 7.48 -11.14
CA LEU A 157 0.22 8.29 -12.24
C LEU A 157 -1.27 8.01 -12.47
N LEU A 158 -1.71 6.76 -12.42
CA LEU A 158 -3.12 6.40 -12.57
C LEU A 158 -3.97 6.89 -11.40
N ASN A 159 -3.45 6.83 -10.17
CA ASN A 159 -4.13 7.37 -9.00
C ASN A 159 -4.24 8.90 -9.07
N VAL A 160 -3.14 9.61 -9.36
CA VAL A 160 -3.15 11.06 -9.57
C VAL A 160 -4.08 11.42 -10.72
N GLY A 161 -4.00 10.67 -11.82
CA GLY A 161 -4.86 10.82 -12.98
C GLY A 161 -6.34 10.67 -12.63
N ARG A 162 -6.71 9.66 -11.84
CA ARG A 162 -8.08 9.48 -11.34
C ARG A 162 -8.54 10.71 -10.57
N TYR A 163 -7.73 11.29 -9.69
CA TYR A 163 -8.15 12.47 -8.94
C TYR A 163 -8.20 13.73 -9.82
N ALA A 164 -7.17 13.98 -10.63
CA ALA A 164 -7.08 15.17 -11.49
C ALA A 164 -8.15 15.19 -12.58
N SER A 165 -8.56 14.03 -13.08
CA SER A 165 -9.61 13.88 -14.10
C SER A 165 -10.99 13.59 -13.52
N PHE A 166 -11.22 13.75 -12.20
CA PHE A 166 -12.49 13.40 -11.54
C PHE A 166 -12.98 11.98 -11.85
N GLY A 167 -12.06 11.05 -12.06
CA GLY A 167 -12.34 9.63 -12.29
C GLY A 167 -12.42 9.20 -13.75
N PHE A 168 -12.29 10.12 -14.72
CA PHE A 168 -12.36 9.79 -16.15
C PHE A 168 -11.13 9.02 -16.65
N CYS A 169 -9.94 9.29 -16.12
CA CYS A 169 -8.69 8.65 -16.52
C CYS A 169 -8.14 7.76 -15.39
N LYS A 170 -8.82 6.64 -15.17
CA LYS A 170 -8.47 5.65 -14.14
C LYS A 170 -7.60 4.49 -14.65
N THR A 171 -7.55 4.29 -15.97
CA THR A 171 -6.70 3.26 -16.61
C THR A 171 -5.81 3.86 -17.70
N LEU A 172 -4.78 3.11 -18.09
CA LEU A 172 -3.89 3.45 -19.22
C LEU A 172 -4.69 3.57 -20.53
N ALA A 173 -5.70 2.72 -20.72
CA ALA A 173 -6.59 2.78 -21.88
C ALA A 173 -7.45 4.07 -21.89
N ASP A 174 -7.90 4.54 -20.72
CA ASP A 174 -8.66 5.79 -20.62
C ASP A 174 -7.79 7.00 -20.97
N TRP A 175 -6.53 7.00 -20.57
CA TRP A 175 -5.54 8.01 -20.98
C TRP A 175 -5.31 8.01 -22.49
N LEU A 176 -5.18 6.84 -23.11
CA LEU A 176 -5.04 6.71 -24.57
C LEU A 176 -6.29 7.20 -25.31
N ARG A 177 -7.49 6.91 -24.80
CA ARG A 177 -8.76 7.40 -25.36
C ARG A 177 -8.86 8.92 -25.26
N LEU A 178 -8.50 9.49 -24.10
CA LEU A 178 -8.50 10.93 -23.92
C LEU A 178 -7.49 11.61 -24.85
N ALA A 179 -6.28 11.04 -25.00
CA ALA A 179 -5.28 11.53 -25.93
C ALA A 179 -5.78 11.50 -27.39
N ALA A 180 -6.48 10.43 -27.79
CA ALA A 180 -7.07 10.33 -29.13
C ALA A 180 -8.16 11.38 -29.36
N ILE A 181 -9.02 11.63 -28.37
CA ILE A 181 -10.07 12.66 -28.45
C ILE A 181 -9.45 14.06 -28.56
N VAL A 182 -8.52 14.39 -27.67
CA VAL A 182 -7.81 15.69 -27.69
C VAL A 182 -7.04 15.87 -28.99
N GLY A 183 -6.34 14.84 -29.45
CA GLY A 183 -5.64 14.84 -30.74
C GLY A 183 -6.57 15.07 -31.92
N GLY A 184 -7.74 14.44 -31.94
CA GLY A 184 -8.78 14.68 -32.94
C GLY A 184 -9.29 16.13 -32.94
N ILE A 185 -9.60 16.68 -31.76
CA ILE A 185 -10.05 18.07 -31.61
C ILE A 185 -8.94 19.05 -32.05
N ALA A 186 -7.70 18.80 -31.66
CA ALA A 186 -6.54 19.61 -32.06
C ALA A 186 -6.34 19.57 -33.59
N ALA A 187 -6.45 18.40 -34.21
CA ALA A 187 -6.35 18.26 -35.66
C ALA A 187 -7.46 19.04 -36.38
N ILE A 188 -8.72 18.95 -35.90
CA ILE A 188 -9.85 19.69 -36.48
C ILE A 188 -9.65 21.20 -36.34
N THR A 189 -9.27 21.67 -35.16
CA THR A 189 -9.08 23.10 -34.89
C THR A 189 -7.90 23.69 -35.67
N LEU A 190 -6.77 23.00 -35.72
CA LEU A 190 -5.62 23.40 -36.52
C LEU A 190 -5.95 23.41 -38.02
N THR A 191 -6.67 22.40 -38.51
CA THR A 191 -7.12 22.36 -39.91
C THR A 191 -8.05 23.53 -40.23
N LYS A 192 -9.04 23.82 -39.39
CA LYS A 192 -9.94 24.97 -39.61
C LYS A 192 -9.18 26.30 -39.61
N SER A 193 -8.19 26.45 -38.72
CA SER A 193 -7.31 27.62 -38.64
C SER A 193 -6.45 27.80 -39.90
N THR A 194 -5.82 26.72 -40.39
CA THR A 194 -5.00 26.78 -41.61
C THR A 194 -5.86 27.06 -42.84
N PHE A 195 -7.04 26.43 -42.96
CA PHE A 195 -7.96 26.69 -44.08
C PHE A 195 -8.49 28.14 -44.08
N THR A 196 -8.87 28.69 -42.93
CA THR A 196 -9.35 30.08 -42.87
C THR A 196 -8.23 31.08 -43.19
N LYS A 197 -7.00 30.86 -42.69
CA LYS A 197 -5.83 31.67 -43.05
C LYS A 197 -5.49 31.56 -44.54
N ALA A 198 -5.52 30.37 -45.12
CA ALA A 198 -5.28 30.15 -46.54
C ALA A 198 -6.31 30.86 -47.42
N LYS A 199 -7.61 30.78 -47.05
CA LYS A 199 -8.69 31.48 -47.76
C LYS A 199 -8.51 33.00 -47.68
N ALA A 200 -8.23 33.55 -46.50
CA ALA A 200 -7.98 34.98 -46.31
C ALA A 200 -6.76 35.48 -47.11
N MET A 201 -5.71 34.66 -47.21
CA MET A 201 -4.53 34.97 -48.02
C MET A 201 -4.83 34.93 -49.52
N GLY A 202 -5.63 33.96 -49.98
CA GLY A 202 -6.08 33.87 -51.36
C GLY A 202 -6.94 35.06 -51.78
N GLU A 203 -7.90 35.46 -50.93
CA GLU A 203 -8.73 36.66 -51.15
C GLU A 203 -7.88 37.94 -51.16
N SER A 204 -6.90 38.04 -50.25
CA SER A 204 -5.96 39.18 -50.22
C SER A 204 -5.07 39.23 -51.47
N ARG A 205 -4.61 38.08 -51.98
CA ARG A 205 -3.85 38.00 -53.23
C ARG A 205 -4.70 38.38 -54.44
N ARG A 206 -5.95 37.91 -54.51
CA ARG A 206 -6.90 38.28 -55.56
C ARG A 206 -7.22 39.78 -55.54
N ARG A 207 -7.41 40.36 -54.34
CA ARG A 207 -7.57 41.81 -54.18
C ARG A 207 -6.33 42.58 -54.64
N LYS A 208 -5.12 42.14 -54.26
CA LYS A 208 -3.87 42.76 -54.74
C LYS A 208 -3.72 42.65 -56.26
N GLN A 209 -4.05 41.51 -56.86
CA GLN A 209 -4.00 41.33 -58.32
C GLN A 209 -5.05 42.18 -59.05
N ALA A 210 -6.26 42.32 -58.49
CA ALA A 210 -7.30 43.19 -59.03
C ALA A 210 -6.89 44.68 -58.93
N MET A 211 -6.27 45.10 -57.82
CA MET A 211 -5.75 46.47 -57.68
C MET A 211 -4.61 46.76 -58.67
N LYS A 212 -3.74 45.77 -58.93
CA LYS A 212 -2.71 45.86 -59.99
C LYS A 212 -3.31 45.95 -61.39
N ALA A 213 -4.33 45.15 -61.69
CA ALA A 213 -5.01 45.17 -62.99
C ALA A 213 -5.82 46.45 -63.24
N LEU A 214 -6.28 47.13 -62.19
CA LEU A 214 -7.01 48.40 -62.26
C LEU A 214 -6.09 49.63 -62.28
N GLY A 215 -4.76 49.47 -62.28
CA GLY A 215 -3.79 50.57 -62.38
C GLY A 215 -3.76 51.50 -61.16
N VAL A 216 -4.29 51.08 -60.01
CA VAL A 216 -4.42 51.93 -58.80
C VAL A 216 -3.10 52.07 -58.02
N GLU A 217 -2.02 51.41 -58.44
CA GLU A 217 -0.71 51.54 -57.78
C GLU A 217 -0.03 52.90 -58.04
N ASP A 218 -0.43 53.66 -59.07
CA ASP A 218 0.16 54.99 -59.38
C ASP A 218 -0.47 56.18 -58.62
N LEU A 219 -1.49 55.96 -57.78
CA LEU A 219 -2.19 57.06 -57.07
C LEU A 219 -1.89 57.16 -55.57
N LYS A 220 -1.01 56.31 -55.03
CA LYS A 220 -0.66 56.35 -53.59
C LYS A 220 0.71 56.92 -53.26
N ASP A 221 1.54 57.17 -54.27
CA ASP A 221 2.91 57.68 -54.11
C ASP A 221 3.12 59.10 -54.71
N ASN A 222 2.06 59.89 -54.86
CA ASN A 222 2.15 61.34 -55.09
C ASN A 222 1.43 62.12 -53.99
#